data_AF-A0A9D6VH30-F1
#
_entry.id   AF-A0A9D6VH30-F1
#
_cell.length_a   1.000
_cell.length_b   1.000
_cell.length_c   1.000
_cell.angle_alpha   90.00
_cell.angle_beta   90.00
_cell.angle_gamma   90.00
#
_symmetry.space_group_name_H-M   'P 1'
#
loop_
_entity.id
_entity.type
_entity.pdbx_description
1 polymer ?
#
loop_
_entity_poly.entity_id
_entity_poly.type
_entity_poly.pdbx_seq_one_letter_code
_entity_poly.pdbx_strand_id
1 'polypeptide(L)'
;MFPVLLLSWWYGRGWFWVADSVNQKLVAINEAFSVGILLKTLFAPWKQIQSPTSFRNFLQSSIDNFISRFIGATVRIGMLIGALFSFTVVIVGGFVAIILWPIIPLLVVILPIISLQAGGL
;
A
#
# COMPACT_ATOMS: atom_id res chain seq x y z
N MET A 1 7.24 39.12 0.68
CA MET A 1 7.76 38.67 -0.64
C MET A 1 7.23 37.27 -0.91
N PHE A 2 6.30 37.11 -1.86
CA PHE A 2 5.63 35.84 -2.15
C PHE A 2 6.58 34.67 -2.51
N PRO A 3 7.65 34.85 -3.33
CA PRO A 3 8.55 33.75 -3.70
C PRO A 3 9.33 33.18 -2.51
N VAL A 4 9.74 34.04 -1.58
CA VAL A 4 10.49 33.63 -0.37
C VAL A 4 9.60 32.79 0.54
N LEU A 5 8.33 33.15 0.69
CA LEU A 5 7.36 32.36 1.45
C LEU A 5 7.13 30.99 0.82
N LEU A 6 6.99 30.93 -0.51
CA LEU A 6 6.82 29.68 -1.25
C LEU A 6 8.02 28.74 -1.08
N LEU A 7 9.25 29.24 -1.26
CA LEU A 7 10.47 28.46 -1.08
C LEU A 7 10.67 28.03 0.38
N SER A 8 10.36 28.91 1.34
CA SER A 8 10.45 28.59 2.76
C SER A 8 9.48 27.48 3.18
N TRP A 9 8.28 27.45 2.58
CA TRP A 9 7.35 26.35 2.79
C TRP A 9 7.85 25.08 2.12
N TRP A 10 8.30 25.18 0.86
CA TRP A 10 8.71 24.02 0.06
C TRP A 10 9.85 23.23 0.70
N TYR A 11 10.90 23.93 1.11
CA TYR A 11 12.08 23.34 1.75
C TYR A 11 11.94 23.15 3.25
N GLY A 12 10.84 23.62 3.86
CA GLY A 12 10.54 23.46 5.27
C GLY A 12 9.36 22.52 5.51
N ARG A 13 8.15 23.09 5.56
CA ARG A 13 6.92 22.35 5.92
C ARG A 13 6.44 21.38 4.85
N GLY A 14 6.80 21.58 3.59
CA GLY A 14 6.42 20.71 2.47
C GLY A 14 6.90 19.26 2.64
N TRP A 15 8.04 19.05 3.31
CA TRP A 15 8.55 17.71 3.62
C TRP A 15 7.60 16.89 4.51
N PHE A 16 7.02 17.53 5.53
CA PHE A 16 6.05 16.88 6.40
C PHE A 16 4.77 16.52 5.63
N TRP A 17 4.37 17.38 4.70
CA TRP A 17 3.22 17.11 3.84
C TRP A 17 3.47 15.90 2.92
N VAL A 18 4.66 15.78 2.32
CA VAL A 18 5.02 14.60 1.51
C VAL A 18 5.03 13.34 2.38
N ALA A 19 5.68 13.39 3.55
CA ALA A 19 5.72 12.24 4.46
C ALA A 19 4.32 11.83 4.93
N ASP A 20 3.46 12.80 5.26
CA ASP A 20 2.08 12.54 5.66
C ASP A 20 1.25 11.94 4.51
N SER A 21 1.47 12.40 3.27
CA SER A 21 0.79 11.83 2.09
C SER A 21 1.14 10.35 1.87
N VAL A 22 2.38 9.94 2.18
CA VAL A 22 2.79 8.52 2.14
C VAL A 22 2.08 7.76 3.24
N ASN A 23 2.08 8.28 4.47
CA ASN A 23 1.39 7.65 5.61
C ASN A 23 -0.10 7.44 5.34
N GLN A 24 -0.81 8.46 4.82
CA GLN A 24 -2.22 8.34 4.47
C GLN A 24 -2.49 7.22 3.46
N LYS A 25 -1.61 7.06 2.45
CA LYS A 25 -1.72 5.95 1.48
C LYS A 25 -1.49 4.59 2.11
N LEU A 26 -0.55 4.47 3.05
CA LEU A 26 -0.32 3.23 3.79
C LEU A 26 -1.53 2.86 4.66
N VAL A 27 -2.15 3.84 5.33
CA VAL A 27 -3.39 3.63 6.10
C VAL A 27 -4.52 3.17 5.20
N ALA A 28 -4.70 3.80 4.03
CA ALA A 28 -5.71 3.40 3.06
C ALA A 28 -5.53 1.95 2.57
N ILE A 29 -4.29 1.51 2.33
CA ILE A 29 -4.00 0.10 1.97
C ILE A 29 -4.38 -0.84 3.12
N ASN A 30 -4.02 -0.49 4.35
CA ASN A 30 -4.33 -1.30 5.52
C ASN A 30 -5.85 -1.47 5.71
N GLU A 31 -6.63 -0.41 5.48
CA GLU A 31 -8.10 -0.43 5.53
C GLU A 31 -8.69 -1.23 4.35
N ALA A 32 -8.26 -0.96 3.11
CA ALA A 32 -8.77 -1.60 1.90
C ALA A 32 -8.59 -3.13 1.91
N PHE A 33 -7.42 -3.61 2.36
CA PHE A 33 -7.15 -5.04 2.48
C PHE A 33 -7.49 -5.61 3.85
N SER A 34 -7.93 -4.77 4.80
CA SER A 34 -8.20 -5.16 6.20
C SER A 34 -7.08 -6.02 6.79
N VAL A 35 -5.82 -5.64 6.53
CA VAL A 35 -4.63 -6.50 6.74
C VAL A 35 -4.54 -6.98 8.19
N GLY A 36 -4.81 -6.10 9.15
CA GLY A 36 -4.81 -6.45 10.57
C GLY A 36 -5.84 -7.54 10.94
N ILE A 37 -7.01 -7.56 10.30
CA ILE A 37 -8.04 -8.59 10.52
C ILE A 37 -7.66 -9.87 9.77
N LEU A 38 -7.14 -9.75 8.55
CA LEU A 38 -6.69 -10.90 7.76
C LEU A 38 -5.60 -11.71 8.47
N LEU A 39 -4.61 -11.02 9.06
CA LEU A 39 -3.52 -11.66 9.82
C LEU A 39 -4.05 -12.37 11.07
N LYS A 40 -5.00 -11.78 11.79
CA LYS A 40 -5.62 -12.39 12.99
C LYS A 40 -6.49 -13.60 12.64
N THR A 41 -7.16 -13.57 11.49
CA THR A 41 -8.12 -14.61 11.07
C THR A 41 -7.50 -15.69 10.19
N LEU A 42 -6.23 -15.57 9.82
CA LEU A 42 -5.52 -16.53 8.96
C LEU A 42 -5.60 -17.96 9.50
N PHE A 43 -5.50 -18.13 10.82
CA PHE A 43 -5.50 -19.43 11.49
C PHE A 43 -6.80 -19.75 12.26
N ALA A 44 -7.76 -18.83 12.29
CA ALA A 44 -9.03 -19.03 13.00
C ALA A 44 -9.84 -20.26 12.52
N PRO A 45 -9.94 -20.56 11.20
CA PRO A 45 -10.71 -21.72 10.72
C PRO A 45 -10.17 -23.07 11.20
N TRP A 46 -8.87 -23.14 11.49
CA TRP A 46 -8.18 -24.36 11.90
C TRP A 46 -8.38 -24.69 13.38
N LYS A 47 -8.86 -23.71 14.17
CA LYS A 47 -9.08 -23.85 15.62
C LYS A 47 -10.52 -24.15 16.02
N GLN A 48 -11.51 -24.03 15.12
CA GLN A 48 -12.90 -23.82 15.54
C GLN A 48 -13.93 -24.91 15.22
N ILE A 49 -13.64 -26.01 14.51
CA ILE A 49 -14.73 -26.93 14.10
C ILE A 49 -14.40 -28.39 14.33
N GLN A 50 -14.86 -28.91 15.47
CA GLN A 50 -15.33 -30.28 15.61
C GLN A 50 -16.82 -30.28 15.26
N SER A 51 -17.18 -30.56 14.00
CA SER A 51 -18.59 -30.82 13.70
C SER A 51 -18.95 -32.20 14.27
N PRO A 52 -20.04 -32.34 15.04
CA PRO A 52 -20.52 -33.65 15.47
C PRO A 52 -21.14 -34.35 14.26
N THR A 53 -20.31 -35.04 13.49
CA THR A 53 -20.74 -35.80 12.32
C THR A 53 -21.03 -37.23 12.74
N SER A 54 -22.21 -37.74 12.36
CA SER A 54 -22.51 -39.17 12.47
C SER A 54 -21.48 -39.98 11.68
N PHE A 55 -20.99 -41.10 12.25
CA PHE A 55 -19.85 -41.89 11.74
C PHE A 55 -19.95 -42.23 10.24
N ARG A 56 -21.19 -42.35 9.72
CA ARG A 56 -21.49 -42.68 8.32
C ARG A 56 -21.08 -41.59 7.31
N ASN A 57 -21.02 -40.33 7.71
CA ASN A 57 -20.73 -39.18 6.84
C ASN A 57 -19.47 -38.41 7.26
N PHE A 58 -18.69 -38.96 8.19
CA PHE A 58 -17.48 -38.33 8.74
C PHE A 58 -16.43 -38.04 7.65
N LEU A 59 -16.21 -38.98 6.73
CA LEU A 59 -15.18 -38.84 5.69
C LEU A 59 -15.55 -37.74 4.68
N GLN A 60 -16.79 -37.74 4.20
CA GLN A 60 -17.31 -36.74 3.25
C GLN A 60 -17.23 -35.33 3.84
N SER A 61 -17.76 -35.15 5.05
CA SER A 61 -17.75 -33.85 5.74
C SER A 61 -16.35 -33.37 6.11
N SER A 62 -15.40 -34.27 6.36
CA SER A 62 -14.00 -33.91 6.60
C SER A 62 -13.31 -33.39 5.33
N ILE A 63 -13.57 -34.03 4.18
CA ILE A 63 -13.04 -33.59 2.89
C ILE A 63 -13.64 -32.24 2.49
N ASP A 64 -14.95 -32.07 2.60
CA ASP A 64 -15.63 -30.82 2.27
C ASP A 64 -15.13 -29.65 3.13
N ASN A 65 -14.94 -29.90 4.44
CA ASN A 65 -14.34 -28.93 5.34
C ASN A 65 -12.88 -28.61 4.98
N PHE A 66 -12.09 -29.60 4.55
CA PHE A 66 -10.70 -29.38 4.15
C PHE A 66 -10.61 -28.53 2.87
N ILE A 67 -11.43 -28.83 1.86
CA ILE A 67 -11.48 -28.06 0.61
C ILE A 67 -11.92 -26.62 0.88
N SER A 68 -12.98 -26.43 1.68
CA SER A 68 -13.45 -25.09 2.08
C SER A 68 -12.36 -24.28 2.79
N ARG A 69 -11.59 -24.91 3.69
CA ARG A 69 -10.44 -24.29 4.38
C ARG A 69 -9.31 -23.94 3.42
N PHE A 70 -9.01 -24.80 2.46
CA PHE A 70 -7.94 -24.57 1.49
C PHE A 70 -8.24 -23.40 0.56
N ILE A 71 -9.48 -23.31 0.08
CA ILE A 71 -9.94 -22.18 -0.74
C ILE A 71 -9.87 -20.88 0.08
N GLY A 72 -10.41 -20.89 1.30
CA GLY A 72 -10.36 -19.72 2.18
C GLY A 72 -8.94 -19.29 2.55
N ALA A 73 -8.02 -20.23 2.74
CA ALA A 73 -6.60 -19.94 2.99
C ALA A 73 -5.93 -19.33 1.74
N THR A 74 -6.17 -19.90 0.56
CA THR A 74 -5.62 -19.43 -0.72
C THR A 74 -6.04 -17.98 -0.99
N VAL A 75 -7.33 -17.66 -0.84
CA VAL A 75 -7.83 -16.28 -1.04
C VAL A 75 -7.18 -15.31 -0.05
N ARG A 76 -7.09 -15.66 1.24
CA ARG A 76 -6.46 -14.80 2.25
C ARG A 76 -4.98 -14.58 1.97
N ILE A 77 -4.24 -15.62 1.57
CA ILE A 77 -2.82 -15.50 1.17
C ILE A 77 -2.70 -14.58 -0.04
N GLY A 78 -3.55 -14.73 -1.05
CA GLY A 78 -3.58 -13.86 -2.22
C GLY A 78 -3.81 -12.38 -1.85
N MET A 79 -4.76 -12.11 -0.97
CA MET A 79 -5.02 -10.75 -0.47
C MET A 79 -3.83 -10.19 0.32
N LEU A 80 -3.15 -10.99 1.14
CA LEU A 80 -1.94 -10.57 1.86
C LEU A 80 -0.79 -10.24 0.90
N ILE A 81 -0.59 -11.04 -0.15
CA ILE A 81 0.40 -10.77 -1.19
C ILE A 81 0.07 -9.45 -1.91
N GLY A 82 -1.20 -9.24 -2.28
CA GLY A 82 -1.65 -7.99 -2.90
C GLY A 82 -1.43 -6.77 -2.01
N ALA A 83 -1.70 -6.90 -0.71
CA ALA A 83 -1.43 -5.85 0.28
C ALA A 83 0.07 -5.56 0.38
N LEU A 84 0.91 -6.59 0.48
CA LEU A 84 2.37 -6.45 0.54
C LEU A 84 2.94 -5.76 -0.70
N PHE A 85 2.46 -6.14 -1.89
CA PHE A 85 2.84 -5.49 -3.14
C PHE A 85 2.46 -4.01 -3.14
N SER A 86 1.22 -3.70 -2.74
CA SER A 86 0.72 -2.32 -2.66
C SER A 86 1.54 -1.47 -1.68
N PHE A 87 1.87 -2.01 -0.51
CA PHE A 87 2.76 -1.36 0.46
C PHE A 87 4.13 -1.07 -0.15
N THR A 88 4.71 -2.04 -0.85
CA THR A 88 6.02 -1.89 -1.51
C THR A 88 6.00 -0.76 -2.53
N VAL A 89 4.97 -0.71 -3.38
CA VAL A 89 4.81 0.37 -4.39
C VAL A 89 4.71 1.74 -3.72
N VAL A 90 3.91 1.89 -2.66
CA VAL A 90 3.76 3.17 -1.96
C VAL A 90 5.04 3.59 -1.26
N ILE A 91 5.77 2.67 -0.63
CA ILE A 91 7.04 2.97 0.04
C ILE A 91 8.09 3.42 -0.98
N VAL A 92 8.29 2.64 -2.06
CA VAL A 92 9.24 2.98 -3.12
C VAL A 92 8.87 4.30 -3.80
N GLY A 93 7.59 4.48 -4.15
CA GLY A 93 7.09 5.74 -4.71
C GLY A 93 7.25 6.91 -3.75
N GLY A 94 7.07 6.70 -2.45
CA GLY A 94 7.31 7.68 -1.39
C GLY A 94 8.77 8.12 -1.31
N PHE A 95 9.71 7.17 -1.35
CA PHE A 95 11.15 7.49 -1.41
C PHE A 95 11.50 8.31 -2.66
N VAL A 96 10.99 7.91 -3.83
CA VAL A 96 11.18 8.67 -5.07
C VAL A 96 10.59 10.07 -4.94
N ALA A 97 9.38 10.21 -4.38
CA ALA A 97 8.74 11.50 -4.18
C ALA A 97 9.56 12.41 -3.24
N ILE A 98 10.11 11.87 -2.15
CA ILE A 98 10.98 12.59 -1.21
C ILE A 98 12.24 13.10 -1.91
N ILE A 99 12.86 12.29 -2.78
CA ILE A 99 14.06 12.69 -3.53
C ILE A 99 13.73 13.74 -4.61
N LEU A 100 12.62 13.58 -5.33
CA LEU A 100 12.22 14.50 -6.39
C LEU A 100 11.63 15.81 -5.87
N TRP A 101 11.00 15.81 -4.69
CA TRP A 101 10.36 16.98 -4.09
C TRP A 101 11.23 18.24 -4.10
N PRO A 102 12.49 18.25 -3.59
CA PRO A 102 13.32 19.45 -3.59
C PRO A 102 13.74 19.93 -4.99
N ILE A 103 13.64 19.07 -6.01
CA ILE A 103 14.07 19.34 -7.38
C ILE A 103 12.97 20.09 -8.17
N ILE A 104 11.70 19.93 -7.79
CA ILE A 104 10.56 20.53 -8.50
C ILE A 104 10.68 22.07 -8.64
N PRO A 105 10.98 22.87 -7.59
CA PRO A 105 11.12 24.32 -7.75
C PRO A 105 12.26 24.72 -8.68
N LEU A 106 13.34 23.93 -8.72
CA LEU A 106 14.47 24.17 -9.62
C LEU A 106 14.05 23.91 -11.07
N LEU A 107 13.28 22.85 -11.34
CA LEU A 107 12.79 22.53 -12.69
C LEU A 107 11.89 23.62 -13.27
N VAL A 108 11.06 24.25 -12.45
CA VAL A 108 10.20 25.38 -12.87
C VAL A 108 11.04 26.54 -13.42
N VAL A 109 12.26 26.72 -12.93
CA VAL A 109 13.18 27.78 -13.39
C VAL A 109 14.08 27.29 -14.53
N ILE A 110 14.61 26.07 -14.44
CA ILE A 110 15.58 25.53 -15.39
C ILE A 110 14.94 25.21 -16.75
N LEU A 111 13.75 24.61 -16.77
CA LEU A 111 13.11 24.18 -18.02
C LEU A 111 12.83 25.35 -18.99
N PRO A 112 12.28 26.50 -18.56
CA PRO A 112 12.15 27.66 -19.44
C PRO A 112 13.50 28.15 -19.97
N ILE A 113 14.53 28.22 -19.14
CA ILE A 113 15.87 28.67 -19.55
C ILE A 113 16.44 27.76 -20.64
N ILE A 114 16.34 26.45 -20.46
CA ILE A 114 16.76 25.47 -21.48
C ILE A 114 15.94 25.64 -22.77
N SER A 115 14.62 25.84 -22.65
CA SER A 115 13.76 26.04 -23.83
C SER A 115 14.10 27.28 -24.64
N LEU A 116 14.54 28.37 -23.99
CA LEU A 116 14.99 29.60 -24.65
C LEU A 116 16.34 29.42 -25.36
N GLN A 117 17.23 28.58 -24.83
CA GLN A 117 18.52 28.25 -25.46
C GLN A 117 18.36 27.27 -26.62
N ALA A 118 17.43 26.31 -26.50
CA ALA A 118 17.15 25.32 -27.53
C ALA A 118 16.25 25.86 -28.65
N GLY A 119 15.40 26.85 -28.35
CA GLY A 119 14.49 27.50 -29.28
C GLY A 119 15.09 28.67 -30.05
N GLY A 120 16.41 28.69 -30.27
CA GLY A 120 17.09 29.73 -31.05
C GLY A 120 16.53 29.84 -32.47
N LEU A 121 15.59 30.78 -32.65
CA LEU A 121 15.39 31.59 -33.84
C LEU A 121 16.05 32.95 -33.59
#